data_AF-A0A8B8AYC8-F1
#
_entry.id   AF-A0A8B8AYC8-F1
#
_cell.length_a   1.000
_cell.length_b   1.000
_cell.length_c   1.000
_cell.angle_alpha   90.00
_cell.angle_beta   90.00
_cell.angle_gamma   90.00
#
_symmetry.space_group_name_H-M   'P 1'
#
loop_
_entity.id
_entity.type
_entity.pdbx_description
1 polymer ?
#
loop_
_entity_poly.entity_id
_entity_poly.type
_entity_poly.pdbx_seq_one_letter_code
_entity_poly.pdbx_strand_id
1 'polypeptide(L)'
;MAGRLTFVGVLLILTGLVSSGPSTQTPTSKVTTQQPVKDIFEYGYHFYRYDQNNHFLCVAHVTRYGRNCICYHVPHTEREQLLEPVMLLTVQRRMNALYVTGHHTRIEDIRYYSPVNYALCTDHGRQPNVTIDLVYD
;
A
#
# COMPACT_ATOMS: atom_id res chain seq x y z
N MET A 1 -21.87 55.21 -39.80
CA MET A 1 -20.90 54.10 -39.83
C MET A 1 -21.70 52.82 -39.62
N ALA A 2 -22.19 52.22 -40.71
CA ALA A 2 -21.65 50.99 -41.31
C ALA A 2 -21.56 49.85 -40.26
N GLY A 3 -22.30 48.74 -40.32
CA GLY A 3 -23.25 48.23 -41.31
C GLY A 3 -24.04 47.05 -40.74
N ARG A 4 -25.21 46.79 -41.34
CA ARG A 4 -26.03 45.58 -41.21
C ARG A 4 -25.27 44.36 -41.75
N LEU A 5 -25.61 43.14 -41.31
CA LEU A 5 -26.02 42.06 -42.22
C LEU A 5 -26.62 40.84 -41.46
N THR A 6 -27.88 40.57 -41.80
CA THR A 6 -28.68 39.35 -41.59
C THR A 6 -28.24 38.23 -42.54
N PHE A 7 -28.26 36.96 -42.10
CA PHE A 7 -28.44 35.74 -42.92
C PHE A 7 -28.96 34.64 -41.98
N VAL A 8 -30.24 34.23 -41.99
CA VAL A 8 -30.98 33.40 -42.96
C VAL A 8 -30.16 32.17 -43.40
N GLY A 9 -30.66 31.00 -43.01
CA GLY A 9 -29.93 29.73 -43.05
C GLY A 9 -29.81 29.07 -44.42
N VAL A 10 -29.07 27.97 -44.43
CA VAL A 10 -29.15 26.92 -45.45
C VAL A 10 -28.94 25.58 -44.75
N LEU A 11 -29.98 24.77 -44.80
CA LEU A 11 -29.97 23.34 -44.50
C LEU A 11 -29.22 22.63 -45.63
N LEU A 12 -28.04 22.08 -45.36
CA LEU A 12 -27.33 21.20 -46.28
C LEU A 12 -27.55 19.74 -45.84
N ILE A 13 -28.49 19.09 -46.51
CA ILE A 13 -28.65 17.63 -46.48
C ILE A 13 -27.58 17.05 -47.39
N LEU A 14 -26.58 16.39 -46.82
CA LEU A 14 -25.66 15.52 -47.56
C LEU A 14 -26.12 14.08 -47.36
N THR A 15 -26.90 13.60 -48.33
CA THR A 15 -27.14 12.17 -48.56
C THR A 15 -25.85 11.52 -49.07
N GLY A 16 -25.18 10.75 -48.21
CA GLY A 16 -24.15 9.80 -48.61
C GLY A 16 -24.68 8.38 -48.45
N LEU A 17 -24.92 7.68 -49.56
CA LEU A 17 -25.07 6.22 -49.58
C LEU A 17 -23.78 5.60 -49.02
N VAL A 18 -23.89 4.80 -47.96
CA VAL A 18 -22.84 3.83 -47.61
C VAL A 18 -23.47 2.46 -47.44
N SER A 19 -23.00 1.58 -48.32
CA SER A 19 -23.27 0.15 -48.43
C SER A 19 -23.17 -0.58 -47.08
N SER A 20 -24.15 -1.44 -46.84
CA SER A 20 -24.17 -2.41 -45.74
C SER A 20 -23.00 -3.41 -45.85
N GLY A 21 -22.16 -3.45 -44.83
CA GLY A 21 -21.28 -4.58 -44.53
C GLY A 21 -21.44 -4.96 -43.05
N PRO A 22 -21.45 -6.25 -42.68
CA PRO A 22 -21.54 -6.64 -41.29
C PRO A 22 -20.22 -6.28 -40.59
N SER A 23 -20.25 -5.24 -39.76
CA SER A 23 -19.15 -4.93 -38.84
C SER A 23 -19.25 -5.91 -37.67
N THR A 24 -18.44 -6.96 -37.73
CA THR A 24 -18.19 -7.85 -36.60
C THR A 24 -17.61 -7.01 -35.47
N GLN A 25 -18.40 -6.74 -34.42
CA GLN A 25 -17.91 -6.07 -33.23
C GLN A 25 -16.95 -7.02 -32.50
N THR A 26 -15.65 -6.80 -32.69
CA THR A 26 -14.63 -7.42 -31.86
C THR A 26 -14.87 -6.99 -30.41
N PRO A 27 -15.10 -7.92 -29.46
CA PRO A 27 -15.22 -7.53 -28.07
C PRO A 27 -13.87 -6.98 -27.60
N THR A 28 -13.84 -5.69 -27.24
CA THR A 28 -12.74 -5.08 -26.51
C THR A 28 -12.64 -5.77 -25.15
N SER A 29 -11.74 -6.74 -25.05
CA SER A 29 -11.36 -7.31 -23.75
C SER A 29 -10.90 -6.16 -22.86
N LYS A 30 -11.58 -5.96 -21.73
CA LYS A 30 -11.07 -5.12 -20.66
C LYS A 30 -9.74 -5.72 -20.25
N VAL A 31 -8.65 -5.03 -20.57
CA VAL A 31 -7.34 -5.32 -20.00
C VAL A 31 -7.47 -5.03 -18.51
N THR A 32 -7.77 -6.06 -17.74
CA THR A 32 -7.62 -6.01 -16.29
C THR A 32 -6.12 -6.00 -16.05
N THR A 33 -5.55 -4.80 -15.89
CA THR A 33 -4.18 -4.66 -15.40
C THR A 33 -4.13 -5.36 -14.05
N GLN A 34 -3.48 -6.52 -13.99
CA GLN A 34 -3.17 -7.16 -12.72
C GLN A 34 -2.42 -6.15 -11.88
N GLN A 35 -2.94 -5.87 -10.68
CA GLN A 35 -2.19 -5.11 -9.69
C GLN A 35 -0.85 -5.84 -9.50
N PRO A 36 0.28 -5.12 -9.60
CA PRO A 36 1.59 -5.74 -9.46
C PRO A 36 1.60 -6.48 -8.13
N VAL A 37 1.94 -7.77 -8.18
CA VAL A 37 2.13 -8.60 -6.98
C VAL A 37 3.12 -7.84 -6.12
N LYS A 38 2.69 -7.46 -4.92
CA LYS A 38 3.53 -6.74 -3.96
C LYS A 38 4.72 -7.64 -3.66
N ASP A 39 5.86 -7.34 -4.27
CA ASP A 39 7.09 -8.02 -3.95
C ASP A 39 7.42 -7.67 -2.49
N ILE A 40 7.43 -8.70 -1.65
CA ILE A 40 7.80 -8.62 -0.24
C ILE A 40 9.26 -8.19 -0.04
N PHE A 41 10.02 -7.97 -1.11
CA PHE A 41 11.41 -7.52 -1.03
C PHE A 41 11.69 -6.18 -1.73
N GLU A 42 10.70 -5.53 -2.35
CA GLU A 42 10.90 -4.22 -3.00
C GLU A 42 10.74 -3.07 -1.98
N TYR A 43 11.61 -3.06 -0.97
CA TYR A 43 11.67 -2.01 0.04
C TYR A 43 12.72 -0.97 -0.34
N GLY A 44 12.31 0.29 -0.50
CA GLY A 44 13.23 1.41 -0.68
C GLY A 44 13.99 1.71 0.62
N TYR A 45 13.31 1.61 1.75
CA TYR A 45 13.90 1.70 3.08
C TYR A 45 12.97 1.09 4.13
N HIS A 46 13.54 0.75 5.29
CA HIS A 46 12.81 0.26 6.44
C HIS A 46 13.29 0.93 7.73
N PHE A 47 12.39 1.10 8.69
CA PHE A 47 12.72 1.66 10.01
C PHE A 47 12.23 0.75 11.11
N TYR A 48 13.15 0.26 11.92
CA TYR A 48 12.83 -0.52 13.12
C TYR A 48 12.65 0.39 14.32
N ARG A 49 11.70 0.04 15.18
CA ARG A 49 11.55 0.65 16.49
C ARG A 49 11.09 -0.38 17.50
N TYR A 50 11.77 -0.39 18.64
CA TYR A 50 11.39 -1.19 19.79
C TYR A 50 10.77 -0.28 20.86
N ASP A 51 9.54 -0.58 21.24
CA ASP A 51 8.86 0.02 22.39
C ASP A 51 9.14 -0.86 23.62
N GLN A 52 10.08 -0.41 24.45
CA GLN A 52 10.52 -1.12 25.65
C GLN A 52 9.44 -1.22 26.73
N ASN A 53 8.44 -0.34 26.73
CA ASN A 53 7.40 -0.33 27.77
C ASN A 53 6.34 -1.37 27.45
N ASN A 54 5.93 -1.45 26.19
CA ASN A 54 4.83 -2.31 25.73
C ASN A 54 5.31 -3.57 24.97
N HIS A 55 6.62 -3.70 24.80
CA HIS A 55 7.35 -4.87 24.28
C HIS A 55 7.02 -5.16 22.80
N PHE A 56 6.75 -4.11 22.03
CA PHE A 56 6.53 -4.21 20.59
C PHE A 56 7.77 -3.82 19.81
N LEU A 57 8.29 -4.74 19.01
CA LEU A 57 9.23 -4.44 17.94
C LEU A 57 8.45 -4.30 16.64
N CYS A 58 8.48 -3.12 16.01
CA CYS A 58 7.85 -2.91 14.72
C CYS A 58 8.87 -2.46 13.67
N VAL A 59 8.60 -2.80 12.41
CA VAL A 59 9.30 -2.26 11.25
C VAL A 59 8.31 -1.69 10.25
N ALA A 60 8.54 -0.42 9.90
CA ALA A 60 7.84 0.24 8.82
C ALA A 60 8.62 0.05 7.53
N HIS A 61 8.04 -0.69 6.61
CA HIS A 61 8.54 -0.91 5.27
C HIS A 61 7.94 0.13 4.31
N VAL A 62 8.80 0.85 3.61
CA VAL A 62 8.37 1.74 2.52
C VAL A 62 8.74 1.12 1.19
N THR A 63 7.73 0.89 0.37
CA THR A 63 7.84 0.37 -0.99
C THR A 63 7.51 1.48 -1.98
N ARG A 64 7.75 1.23 -3.27
CA ARG A 64 7.26 2.13 -4.33
C ARG A 64 5.73 2.29 -4.37
N TYR A 65 5.00 1.36 -3.77
CA TYR A 65 3.54 1.29 -3.82
C TYR A 65 2.84 1.79 -2.58
N GLY A 66 3.59 2.08 -1.53
CA GLY A 66 3.04 2.50 -0.25
C GLY A 66 3.84 1.98 0.92
N ARG A 67 3.20 2.05 2.09
CA ARG A 67 3.80 1.70 3.37
C ARG A 67 3.07 0.50 3.96
N ASN A 68 3.83 -0.44 4.49
CA ASN A 68 3.30 -1.48 5.37
C ASN A 68 4.13 -1.53 6.64
N CYS A 69 3.49 -1.90 7.73
CA CYS A 69 4.16 -2.07 9.01
C CYS A 69 3.93 -3.50 9.47
N ILE A 70 4.97 -4.11 10.00
CA ILE A 70 4.84 -5.38 10.70
C ILE A 70 5.32 -5.15 12.13
N CYS A 71 4.66 -5.78 13.09
CA CYS A 71 4.90 -5.65 14.51
C CYS A 71 5.00 -7.03 15.13
N TYR A 72 5.84 -7.17 16.15
CA TYR A 72 6.03 -8.41 16.87
C TYR A 72 6.04 -8.10 18.36
N HIS A 73 5.22 -8.84 19.11
CA HIS A 73 5.21 -8.75 20.56
C HIS A 73 6.33 -9.63 21.12
N VAL A 74 7.38 -8.98 21.61
CA VAL A 74 8.60 -9.62 22.08
C VAL A 74 8.29 -10.34 23.39
N PRO A 75 8.65 -11.64 23.52
CA PRO A 75 8.50 -12.37 24.77
C PRO A 75 9.22 -11.68 25.94
N HIS A 76 8.63 -11.73 27.14
CA HIS A 76 9.21 -11.09 28.33
C HIS A 76 10.65 -11.55 28.64
N THR A 77 10.99 -12.79 28.31
CA THR A 77 12.34 -13.35 28.49
C THR A 77 13.41 -12.65 27.66
N GLU A 78 13.03 -12.02 26.54
CA GLU A 78 13.94 -11.38 25.59
C GLU A 78 13.94 -9.84 25.70
N ARG A 79 13.02 -9.26 26.49
CA ARG A 79 12.79 -7.81 26.59
C ARG A 79 14.06 -7.00 26.84
N GLU A 80 14.82 -7.39 27.86
CA GLU A 80 15.99 -6.64 28.31
C GLU A 80 17.21 -6.90 27.43
N GLN A 81 17.18 -8.01 26.69
CA GLN A 81 18.26 -8.45 25.83
C GLN A 81 18.23 -7.74 24.48
N LEU A 82 17.13 -7.09 24.10
CA LEU A 82 17.04 -6.31 22.85
C LEU A 82 17.92 -5.06 22.80
N LEU A 83 18.58 -4.71 23.92
CA LEU A 83 19.67 -3.73 23.92
C LEU A 83 20.96 -4.30 23.32
N GLU A 84 21.13 -5.62 23.35
CA GLU A 84 22.27 -6.31 22.75
C GLU A 84 22.08 -6.38 21.22
N PRO A 85 23.03 -5.86 20.41
CA PRO A 85 22.87 -5.80 18.95
C PRO A 85 22.60 -7.16 18.30
N VAL A 86 23.22 -8.23 18.83
CA VAL A 86 23.06 -9.59 18.32
C VAL A 86 21.64 -10.12 18.57
N MET A 87 21.08 -9.83 19.74
CA MET A 87 19.73 -10.24 20.07
C MET A 87 18.69 -9.47 19.25
N LEU A 88 18.87 -8.16 19.12
CA LEU A 88 18.03 -7.34 18.26
C LEU A 88 17.98 -7.88 16.83
N LEU A 89 19.14 -8.19 16.25
CA LEU A 89 19.21 -8.77 14.90
C LEU A 89 18.53 -10.15 14.83
N THR A 90 18.68 -10.97 15.87
CA THR A 90 18.05 -12.29 15.95
C THR A 90 16.53 -12.18 15.94
N VAL A 91 15.96 -11.31 16.78
CA VAL A 91 14.52 -11.08 16.85
C VAL A 91 13.98 -10.47 15.56
N GLN A 92 14.70 -9.52 14.94
CA GLN A 92 14.33 -8.97 13.64
C GLN A 92 14.27 -10.05 12.54
N ARG A 93 15.27 -10.96 12.51
CA ARG A 93 15.28 -12.07 11.55
C ARG A 93 14.12 -13.04 11.79
N ARG A 94 13.84 -13.41 13.05
CA ARG A 94 12.71 -14.27 13.41
C ARG A 94 11.38 -13.64 12.98
N MET A 95 11.17 -12.38 13.34
CA MET A 95 10.00 -11.59 12.96
C MET A 95 9.77 -11.57 11.43
N ASN A 96 10.82 -11.32 10.64
CA ASN A 96 10.71 -11.32 9.19
C ASN A 96 10.43 -12.73 8.63
N ALA A 97 11.04 -13.77 9.19
CA ALA A 97 10.80 -15.15 8.76
C ALA A 97 9.33 -15.56 8.99
N LEU A 98 8.79 -15.29 10.18
CA LEU A 98 7.39 -15.56 10.53
C LEU A 98 6.42 -14.86 9.58
N TYR A 99 6.68 -13.58 9.28
CA TYR A 99 5.87 -12.81 8.34
C TYR A 99 5.89 -13.44 6.93
N VAL A 100 7.06 -13.83 6.42
CA VAL A 100 7.17 -14.49 5.11
C VAL A 100 6.47 -15.85 5.09
N THR A 101 6.49 -16.59 6.19
CA THR A 101 5.78 -17.87 6.32
C THR A 101 4.28 -17.73 6.56
N GLY A 102 3.74 -16.51 6.66
CA GLY A 102 2.31 -16.25 6.81
C GLY A 102 1.80 -16.25 8.26
N HIS A 103 2.69 -16.24 9.25
CA HIS A 103 2.33 -16.17 10.67
C HIS A 103 2.06 -14.72 11.09
N HIS A 104 1.02 -14.12 10.52
CA HIS A 104 0.64 -12.76 10.84
C HIS A 104 -0.87 -12.54 10.74
N THR A 105 -1.36 -11.53 11.45
CA THR A 105 -2.75 -11.07 11.40
C THR A 105 -2.78 -9.56 11.39
N ARG A 106 -3.82 -8.96 10.81
CA ARG A 106 -3.97 -7.51 10.81
C ARG A 106 -4.32 -7.02 12.21
N ILE A 107 -3.71 -5.91 12.63
CA ILE A 107 -3.98 -5.26 13.91
C ILE A 107 -4.37 -3.79 13.70
N GLU A 108 -5.43 -3.34 14.37
CA GLU A 108 -5.97 -1.96 14.23
C GLU A 108 -5.71 -1.11 15.47
N ASP A 109 -5.49 -1.76 16.62
CA ASP A 109 -5.37 -1.18 17.95
C ASP A 109 -3.92 -1.00 18.41
N ILE A 110 -2.94 -1.12 17.51
CA ILE A 110 -1.53 -0.84 17.84
C ILE A 110 -1.32 0.60 18.36
N ARG A 111 -2.20 1.55 18.00
CA ARG A 111 -2.20 2.91 18.57
C ARG A 111 -2.40 2.89 20.08
N TYR A 112 -3.23 1.97 20.58
CA TYR A 112 -3.49 1.81 22.00
C TYR A 112 -2.32 1.11 22.71
N TYR A 113 -1.80 0.02 22.14
CA TYR A 113 -0.72 -0.74 22.79
C TYR A 113 0.65 -0.07 22.68
N SER A 114 0.96 0.55 21.55
CA SER A 114 2.25 1.20 21.32
C SER A 114 2.06 2.45 20.46
N PRO A 115 1.68 3.59 21.07
CA PRO A 115 1.51 4.86 20.36
C PRO A 115 2.76 5.26 19.57
N VAL A 116 3.91 4.86 20.11
CA VAL A 116 5.24 5.13 19.59
C VAL A 116 5.52 4.36 18.30
N ASN A 117 5.16 3.08 18.25
CA ASN A 117 5.24 2.29 17.01
C ASN A 117 4.12 2.65 16.03
N TYR A 118 2.92 3.00 16.51
CA TYR A 118 1.88 3.52 15.63
C TYR A 118 2.34 4.79 14.89
N ALA A 119 3.01 5.70 15.59
CA ALA A 119 3.61 6.89 14.97
C ALA A 119 4.68 6.51 13.94
N LEU A 120 5.54 5.52 14.24
CA LEU A 120 6.48 4.98 13.24
C LEU A 120 5.74 4.43 12.02
N CYS A 121 4.76 3.55 12.21
CA CYS A 121 4.04 2.88 11.13
C CYS A 121 3.31 3.88 10.23
N THR A 122 2.67 4.89 10.81
CA THR A 122 1.90 5.92 10.09
C THR A 122 2.73 7.09 9.60
N ASP A 123 4.05 7.06 9.82
CA ASP A 123 4.93 8.20 9.53
C ASP A 123 4.43 9.51 10.18
N HIS A 124 4.13 9.42 11.48
CA HIS A 124 3.53 10.48 12.30
C HIS A 124 2.21 10.99 11.73
N GLY A 125 1.38 10.09 11.20
CA GLY A 125 0.08 10.40 10.60
C GLY A 125 0.12 10.84 9.14
N ARG A 126 1.30 10.97 8.52
CA ARG A 126 1.43 11.30 7.09
C ARG A 126 0.93 10.16 6.17
N GLN A 127 0.92 8.94 6.68
CA GLN A 127 0.47 7.72 5.99
C GLN A 127 -0.58 6.99 6.83
N PRO A 128 -1.83 7.50 6.89
CA PRO A 128 -2.87 6.94 7.75
C PRO A 128 -3.38 5.58 7.28
N ASN A 129 -3.29 5.29 5.97
CA ASN A 129 -3.79 4.06 5.35
C ASN A 129 -2.72 2.95 5.30
N VAL A 130 -1.89 2.87 6.33
CA VAL A 130 -0.86 1.82 6.45
C VAL A 130 -1.51 0.52 6.93
N THR A 131 -1.22 -0.58 6.24
CA THR A 131 -1.52 -1.92 6.79
C THR A 131 -0.53 -2.23 7.89
N ILE A 132 -1.02 -2.60 9.07
CA ILE A 132 -0.21 -3.01 10.21
C ILE A 132 -0.56 -4.45 10.53
N ASP A 133 0.43 -5.32 10.45
CA ASP A 133 0.27 -6.73 10.77
C ASP A 133 1.04 -7.07 12.05
N LEU A 134 0.40 -7.82 12.95
CA LEU A 134 1.02 -8.45 14.10
C LEU A 134 1.50 -9.85 13.70
N VAL A 135 2.78 -10.08 13.88
CA VAL A 135 3.48 -11.35 13.69
C VAL A 135 3.41 -12.15 14.99
N TYR A 136 3.22 -13.45 14.88
CA TYR A 136 3.16 -14.39 16.01
C TYR A 136 3.99 -15.64 15.70
N ASP A 137 4.48 -16.31 16.75
CA ASP A 137 5.12 -17.63 16.63
C ASP A 137 4.07 -18.74 16.53
#